data_AF-A0A7C2PW50-F1
#
_entry.id   AF-A0A7C2PW50-F1
#
_cell.length_a   1.000
_cell.length_b   1.000
_cell.length_c   1.000
_cell.angle_alpha   90.00
_cell.angle_beta   90.00
_cell.angle_gamma   90.00
#
_symmetry.space_group_name_H-M   'P 1'
#
loop_
_entity.id
_entity.type
_entity.pdbx_description
1 polymer ?
#
loop_
_entity_poly.entity_id
_entity_poly.type
_entity_poly.pdbx_seq_one_letter_code
_entity_poly.pdbx_strand_id
1 'polypeptide(L)'
;MQFTANRLQGWAEGHFDPETDWPGTPAARKLDRQRREKLEQEMNTARDQVWAQVAEGRSADSAAGTSAAMAPAAAGQPPTARPRATTRADEWERYVEDFIRRYDLNPEQQQKARLYLSSQKRSRDQYLVGKADQMSRLEKRYAQAAQTRSRAQLDAAEAEYTKLVEPIDRMFEVLKQKLDTLPTRKQREQAANRDLQAASPQPSEAVTGAKPPASEPPRATPR
;
A
#
# COMPACT_ATOMS: atom_id res chain seq x y z
N MET A 1 0.90 -3.34 -9.49
CA MET A 1 -0.47 -3.92 -9.48
C MET A 1 -0.72 -4.86 -10.66
N GLN A 2 0.28 -5.60 -11.14
CA GLN A 2 0.10 -6.50 -12.30
C GLN A 2 -0.53 -7.84 -11.92
N PHE A 3 -0.50 -8.23 -10.64
CA PHE A 3 -1.02 -9.53 -10.21
C PHE A 3 -2.54 -9.63 -10.33
N THR A 4 -3.28 -8.57 -10.01
CA THR A 4 -4.73 -8.52 -10.20
C THR A 4 -5.12 -8.42 -11.66
N ALA A 5 -4.33 -7.70 -12.48
CA ALA A 5 -4.55 -7.60 -13.92
C ALA A 5 -4.36 -8.96 -14.64
N ASN A 6 -3.27 -9.67 -14.34
CA ASN A 6 -3.02 -11.00 -14.90
C ASN A 6 -4.05 -12.03 -14.41
N ARG A 7 -4.54 -11.91 -13.18
CA ARG A 7 -5.54 -12.82 -12.62
C ARG A 7 -6.91 -12.60 -13.25
N LEU A 8 -7.31 -11.35 -13.47
CA LEU A 8 -8.53 -11.01 -14.22
C LEU A 8 -8.48 -11.51 -15.66
N GLN A 9 -7.30 -11.47 -16.30
CA GLN A 9 -7.12 -12.00 -17.65
C GLN A 9 -7.26 -13.52 -17.70
N GLY A 10 -6.64 -14.25 -16.76
CA GLY A 10 -6.82 -15.71 -16.66
C GLY A 10 -8.26 -16.13 -16.32
N TRP A 11 -8.99 -15.31 -15.55
CA TRP A 11 -10.41 -15.55 -15.29
C TRP A 11 -11.27 -15.32 -16.55
N ALA A 12 -10.93 -14.33 -17.38
CA ALA A 12 -11.59 -14.11 -18.66
C ALA A 12 -11.35 -15.27 -19.65
N GLU A 13 -10.21 -15.96 -19.53
CA GLU A 13 -9.85 -17.15 -20.31
C GLU A 13 -10.47 -18.45 -19.76
N GLY A 14 -11.26 -18.39 -18.68
CA GLY A 14 -11.99 -19.54 -18.14
C GLY A 14 -11.19 -20.40 -17.14
N HIS A 15 -10.00 -19.97 -16.72
CA HIS A 15 -9.18 -20.67 -15.73
C HIS A 15 -9.60 -20.38 -14.28
N PHE A 16 -10.86 -19.98 -14.05
CA PHE A 16 -11.37 -19.73 -12.70
C PHE A 16 -11.75 -21.05 -12.03
N ASP A 17 -10.99 -21.43 -11.00
CA ASP A 17 -11.34 -22.57 -10.15
C ASP A 17 -11.96 -22.07 -8.83
N PRO A 18 -13.29 -22.17 -8.65
CA PRO A 18 -13.98 -21.63 -7.49
C PRO A 18 -13.54 -22.26 -6.17
N GLU A 19 -13.03 -23.49 -6.18
CA GLU A 19 -12.57 -24.15 -4.94
C GLU A 19 -11.22 -23.61 -4.47
N THR A 20 -10.37 -23.19 -5.41
CA THR A 20 -8.96 -22.90 -5.15
C THR A 20 -8.65 -21.40 -5.15
N ASP A 21 -9.38 -20.60 -5.93
CA ASP A 21 -9.12 -19.18 -6.10
C ASP A 21 -9.88 -18.25 -5.15
N TRP A 22 -10.96 -18.73 -4.51
CA TRP A 22 -11.76 -17.89 -3.62
C TRP A 22 -11.14 -17.78 -2.21
N PRO A 23 -10.87 -16.57 -1.71
CA PRO A 23 -10.30 -16.39 -0.37
C PRO A 23 -11.29 -16.90 0.69
N GLY A 24 -10.87 -17.89 1.46
CA GLY A 24 -11.61 -18.40 2.62
C GLY A 24 -11.98 -19.89 2.57
N THR A 25 -11.85 -20.56 1.42
CA THR A 25 -12.13 -22.00 1.32
C THR A 25 -11.03 -22.83 2.04
N PRO A 26 -11.36 -24.04 2.53
CA PRO A 26 -10.36 -24.94 3.14
C PRO A 26 -9.22 -25.31 2.19
N ALA A 27 -9.51 -25.46 0.90
CA ALA A 27 -8.54 -25.78 -0.15
C ALA A 27 -7.56 -24.62 -0.39
N ALA A 28 -8.06 -23.38 -0.52
CA ALA A 28 -7.21 -22.19 -0.65
C ALA A 28 -6.28 -22.02 0.55
N ARG A 29 -6.78 -22.25 1.78
CA ARG A 29 -5.95 -22.19 3.00
C ARG A 29 -4.87 -23.26 3.03
N LYS A 30 -5.16 -24.47 2.52
CA LYS A 30 -4.17 -25.55 2.43
C LYS A 30 -3.08 -25.21 1.42
N LEU A 31 -3.44 -24.71 0.25
CA LEU A 31 -2.49 -24.29 -0.78
C LEU A 31 -1.60 -23.14 -0.29
N ASP A 32 -2.17 -22.18 0.43
CA ASP A 32 -1.42 -21.06 0.99
C ASP A 32 -0.42 -21.50 2.07
N ARG A 33 -0.82 -22.45 2.94
CA ARG A 33 0.12 -23.11 3.87
C ARG A 33 1.27 -23.80 3.15
N GLN A 34 0.98 -24.59 2.10
CA GLN A 34 2.02 -25.27 1.32
C GLN A 34 2.98 -24.29 0.65
N ARG A 35 2.47 -23.19 0.09
CA ARG A 35 3.32 -22.13 -0.49
C ARG A 35 4.23 -21.50 0.56
N ARG A 36 3.69 -21.27 1.76
CA ARG A 36 4.45 -20.68 2.89
C ARG A 36 5.53 -21.63 3.41
N GLU A 37 5.20 -22.91 3.58
CA GLU A 37 6.16 -23.96 3.96
C GLU A 37 7.29 -24.09 2.93
N LYS A 38 6.95 -24.08 1.64
CA LYS A 38 7.95 -24.12 0.57
C LYS A 38 8.86 -22.89 0.59
N LEU A 39 8.30 -21.70 0.76
CA LEU A 39 9.09 -20.47 0.87
C LEU A 39 10.04 -20.51 2.08
N GLU A 40 9.57 -21.05 3.21
CA GLU A 40 10.38 -21.20 4.42
C GLU A 40 11.53 -22.22 4.23
N GLN A 41 11.27 -23.33 3.53
CA GLN A 41 12.31 -24.28 3.14
C GLN A 41 13.35 -23.64 2.21
N GLU A 42 12.92 -22.85 1.23
CA GLU A 42 13.81 -22.11 0.33
C GLU A 42 14.64 -21.07 1.12
N MET A 43 14.05 -20.38 2.09
CA MET A 43 14.79 -19.43 2.95
C MET A 43 15.81 -20.12 3.86
N ASN A 44 15.48 -21.27 4.43
CA ASN A 44 16.39 -22.02 5.28
C ASN A 44 17.56 -22.58 4.48
N THR A 45 17.30 -23.16 3.30
CA THR A 45 18.39 -23.65 2.43
C THR A 45 19.31 -22.53 1.95
N ALA A 46 18.77 -21.35 1.60
CA ALA A 46 19.57 -20.19 1.28
C ALA A 46 20.42 -19.69 2.47
N ARG A 47 19.87 -19.73 3.69
CA ARG A 47 20.60 -19.39 4.92
C ARG A 47 21.73 -20.36 5.19
N ASP A 48 21.49 -21.66 5.02
CA ASP A 48 22.50 -22.70 5.20
C ASP A 48 23.63 -22.56 4.18
N GLN A 49 23.32 -22.21 2.93
CA GLN A 49 24.32 -21.94 1.89
C GLN A 49 25.20 -20.73 2.24
N VAL A 50 24.62 -19.64 2.76
CA VAL A 50 25.39 -18.47 3.21
C VAL A 50 26.27 -18.86 4.41
N TRP A 51 25.75 -19.66 5.34
CA TRP A 51 26.52 -20.11 6.50
C TRP A 51 27.70 -21.01 6.09
N ALA A 52 27.50 -21.91 5.12
CA ALA A 52 28.56 -22.74 4.57
C ALA A 52 29.65 -21.89 3.89
N GLN A 53 29.28 -20.89 3.08
CA GLN A 53 30.25 -19.97 2.46
C GLN A 53 31.06 -19.16 3.48
N VAL A 54 30.46 -18.75 4.60
CA VAL A 54 31.17 -18.05 5.69
C VAL A 54 32.13 -18.99 6.42
N ALA A 55 31.76 -20.26 6.59
CA ALA A 55 32.64 -21.27 7.20
C ALA A 55 33.85 -21.58 6.30
N GLU A 56 33.66 -21.67 4.99
CA GLU A 56 34.72 -21.95 4.01
C GLU A 56 35.63 -20.72 3.75
N GLY A 57 35.06 -19.50 3.72
CA GLY A 57 35.80 -18.26 3.47
C GLY A 57 36.68 -17.79 4.63
N ARG A 58 36.55 -18.37 5.84
CA ARG A 58 37.33 -17.97 7.02
C ARG A 58 38.67 -18.71 7.17
N SER A 59 38.98 -19.63 6.26
CA SER A 59 40.21 -20.45 6.32
C SER A 59 41.32 -20.02 5.34
N ALA A 60 41.13 -18.97 4.54
CA ALA A 60 42.13 -18.56 3.53
C ALA A 60 42.85 -17.22 3.80
N ASP A 61 42.38 -16.37 4.71
CA ASP A 61 42.92 -14.99 4.88
C ASP A 61 43.57 -14.74 6.26
N SER A 62 44.46 -15.64 6.68
CA SER A 62 45.26 -15.41 7.90
C SER A 62 46.70 -15.91 7.75
N ALA A 63 47.39 -15.50 6.68
CA ALA A 63 48.85 -15.48 6.65
C ALA A 63 49.38 -14.50 5.58
N ALA A 64 50.30 -13.62 6.01
CA ALA A 64 51.18 -12.75 5.24
C ALA A 64 50.62 -11.40 4.73
N GLY A 65 51.13 -10.32 5.33
CA GLY A 65 51.11 -8.99 4.73
C GLY A 65 52.18 -8.81 3.65
N THR A 66 52.07 -7.77 2.82
CA THR A 66 53.10 -6.81 2.36
C THR A 66 52.53 -5.95 1.22
N SER A 67 52.94 -4.68 1.22
CA SER A 67 52.78 -3.56 0.30
C SER A 67 52.41 -3.73 -1.20
N ALA A 68 51.63 -2.73 -1.64
CA ALA A 68 51.72 -1.96 -2.89
C ALA A 68 51.26 -2.53 -4.27
N ALA A 69 50.31 -1.78 -4.84
CA ALA A 69 50.09 -1.45 -6.25
C ALA A 69 49.78 -2.58 -7.27
N MET A 70 48.52 -2.67 -7.70
CA MET A 70 48.04 -2.59 -9.10
C MET A 70 46.55 -2.95 -9.19
N ALA A 71 45.76 -2.09 -9.85
CA ALA A 71 44.38 -2.35 -10.29
C ALA A 71 44.39 -3.26 -11.56
N PRO A 72 43.27 -3.55 -12.28
CA PRO A 72 41.82 -3.54 -11.99
C PRO A 72 41.08 -4.81 -12.51
N ALA A 73 40.07 -5.36 -11.82
CA ALA A 73 39.00 -6.26 -12.37
C ALA A 73 38.25 -6.93 -11.19
N ALA A 74 36.95 -7.18 -11.17
CA ALA A 74 35.84 -6.90 -12.07
C ALA A 74 34.59 -6.79 -11.18
N ALA A 75 33.69 -5.90 -11.57
CA ALA A 75 32.49 -5.55 -10.84
C ALA A 75 31.53 -6.76 -10.69
N GLY A 76 31.55 -7.41 -9.53
CA GLY A 76 30.40 -8.17 -9.05
C GLY A 76 29.33 -7.18 -8.61
N GLN A 77 28.40 -6.82 -9.52
CA GLN A 77 27.23 -6.03 -9.14
C GLN A 77 26.49 -6.78 -8.02
N PRO A 78 26.28 -6.18 -6.84
CA PRO A 78 25.47 -6.80 -5.80
C PRO A 78 24.09 -7.09 -6.39
N PRO A 79 23.46 -8.24 -6.04
CA PRO A 79 22.16 -8.61 -6.56
C PRO A 79 21.22 -7.43 -6.34
N THR A 80 20.69 -6.89 -7.45
CA THR A 80 19.72 -5.81 -7.45
C THR A 80 18.53 -6.28 -6.64
N ALA A 81 18.48 -5.82 -5.38
CA ALA A 81 17.42 -6.16 -4.45
C ALA A 81 16.11 -5.84 -5.15
N ARG A 82 15.31 -6.89 -5.41
CA ARG A 82 13.99 -6.75 -6.04
C ARG A 82 13.27 -5.60 -5.35
N PRO A 83 12.76 -4.60 -6.10
CA PRO A 83 12.07 -3.47 -5.51
C PRO A 83 10.97 -4.05 -4.61
N ARG A 84 11.10 -3.82 -3.29
CA ARG A 84 10.09 -4.25 -2.33
C ARG A 84 8.78 -3.67 -2.83
N ALA A 85 7.79 -4.56 -3.04
CA ALA A 85 6.45 -4.14 -3.40
C ALA A 85 6.06 -3.05 -2.41
N THR A 86 5.90 -1.82 -2.91
CA THR A 86 5.52 -0.69 -2.09
C THR A 86 4.16 -1.04 -1.51
N THR A 87 4.13 -1.36 -0.22
CA THR A 87 2.88 -1.44 0.54
C THR A 87 2.13 -0.16 0.23
N ARG A 88 0.89 -0.30 -0.22
CA ARG A 88 0.02 0.83 -0.56
C ARG A 88 0.13 1.85 0.57
N ALA A 89 0.55 3.08 0.24
CA ALA A 89 0.82 4.11 1.23
C ALA A 89 -0.39 4.23 2.17
N ASP A 90 -0.09 4.34 3.46
CA ASP A 90 -1.10 4.54 4.50
C ASP A 90 -1.88 5.83 4.18
N GLU A 91 -3.17 5.90 4.50
CA GLU A 91 -3.98 7.10 4.22
C GLU A 91 -3.40 8.33 4.91
N TRP A 92 -2.77 8.14 6.07
CA TRP A 92 -2.08 9.17 6.83
C TRP A 92 -0.81 9.66 6.13
N GLU A 93 -0.05 8.76 5.50
CA GLU A 93 1.13 9.11 4.72
C GLU A 93 0.72 9.92 3.50
N ARG A 94 -0.27 9.43 2.77
CA ARG A 94 -0.82 10.12 1.60
C ARG A 94 -1.29 11.53 1.94
N TYR A 95 -2.02 11.70 3.04
CA TYR A 95 -2.47 13.02 3.48
C TYR A 95 -1.30 13.97 3.76
N VAL A 96 -0.26 13.49 4.44
CA VAL A 96 0.93 14.31 4.75
C VAL A 96 1.72 14.66 3.49
N GLU A 97 1.86 13.72 2.55
CA GLU A 97 2.51 13.96 1.25
C GLU A 97 1.74 14.99 0.41
N ASP A 98 0.41 14.85 0.36
CA ASP A 98 -0.46 15.81 -0.30
C ASP A 98 -0.38 17.18 0.37
N PHE A 99 -0.29 17.24 1.70
CA PHE A 99 -0.11 18.48 2.47
C PHE A 99 1.23 19.17 2.15
N ILE A 100 2.34 18.40 2.15
CA ILE A 100 3.67 18.90 1.78
C ILE A 100 3.66 19.49 0.37
N ARG A 101 3.04 18.79 -0.59
CA ARG A 101 2.93 19.21 -1.98
C ARG A 101 2.06 20.46 -2.13
N ARG A 102 0.91 20.51 -1.46
CA ARG A 102 -0.04 21.64 -1.55
C ARG A 102 0.58 22.96 -1.10
N TYR A 103 1.31 22.95 0.01
CA TYR A 103 1.89 24.15 0.61
C TYR A 103 3.34 24.42 0.21
N ASP A 104 3.95 23.55 -0.61
CA ASP A 104 5.35 23.65 -1.04
C ASP A 104 6.29 23.87 0.17
N LEU A 105 6.19 22.94 1.13
CA LEU A 105 6.93 23.05 2.39
C LEU A 105 8.43 22.93 2.16
N ASN A 106 9.21 23.76 2.86
CA ASN A 106 10.68 23.69 2.81
C ASN A 106 11.21 22.41 3.51
N PRO A 107 12.50 22.03 3.31
CA PRO A 107 13.03 20.78 3.86
C PRO A 107 12.87 20.64 5.39
N GLU A 108 13.03 21.72 6.14
CA GLU A 108 12.86 21.72 7.60
C GLU A 108 11.40 21.48 8.03
N GLN A 109 10.45 22.15 7.36
CA GLN A 109 9.02 21.95 7.55
C GLN A 109 8.60 20.53 7.18
N GLN A 110 9.13 19.98 6.08
CA GLN A 110 8.89 18.58 5.68
C GLN A 110 9.39 17.59 6.72
N GLN A 111 10.59 17.81 7.27
CA GLN A 111 11.12 16.97 8.34
C GLN A 111 10.21 17.01 9.57
N LYS A 112 9.76 18.20 10.00
CA LYS A 112 8.80 18.35 11.11
C LYS A 112 7.47 17.63 10.82
N ALA A 113 6.93 17.75 9.62
CA ALA A 113 5.70 17.05 9.21
C ALA A 113 5.84 15.52 9.34
N ARG A 114 6.97 14.96 8.85
CA ARG A 114 7.28 13.52 8.98
C ARG A 114 7.47 13.09 10.44
N LEU A 115 8.05 13.94 11.30
CA LEU A 115 8.14 13.68 12.74
C LEU A 115 6.75 13.63 13.39
N TYR A 116 5.84 14.55 13.06
CA TYR A 116 4.46 14.48 13.55
C TYR A 116 3.75 13.21 13.07
N LEU A 117 3.88 12.85 11.79
CA LEU A 117 3.31 11.63 11.24
C LEU A 117 3.80 10.38 11.99
N SER A 118 5.11 10.21 12.12
CA SER A 118 5.70 9.04 12.81
C SER A 118 5.29 8.95 14.28
N SER A 119 5.19 10.08 14.97
CA SER A 119 4.66 10.15 16.34
C SER A 119 3.21 9.67 16.41
N GLN A 120 2.34 10.17 15.55
CA GLN A 120 0.92 9.80 15.57
C GLN A 120 0.70 8.36 15.11
N LYS A 121 1.45 7.86 14.11
CA LYS A 121 1.43 6.44 13.71
C LYS A 121 1.80 5.53 14.88
N ARG A 122 2.85 5.86 15.64
CA ARG A 122 3.23 5.10 16.84
C ARG A 122 2.10 5.05 17.87
N SER A 123 1.43 6.19 18.13
CA SER A 123 0.30 6.25 19.06
C SER A 123 -0.89 5.39 18.58
N ARG A 124 -1.22 5.45 17.29
CA ARG A 124 -2.24 4.60 16.67
C ARG A 124 -1.88 3.12 16.81
N ASP A 125 -0.66 2.75 16.44
CA ASP A 125 -0.22 1.36 16.44
C ASP A 125 -0.24 0.79 17.88
N GLN A 126 0.20 1.57 18.87
CA GLN A 126 0.10 1.20 20.28
C GLN A 126 -1.36 1.02 20.75
N TYR A 127 -2.27 1.90 20.33
CA TYR A 127 -3.70 1.76 20.61
C TYR A 127 -4.26 0.49 19.99
N LEU A 128 -3.96 0.23 18.71
CA LEU A 128 -4.43 -0.96 18.00
C LEU A 128 -3.92 -2.25 18.64
N VAL A 129 -2.67 -2.29 19.06
CA VAL A 129 -2.11 -3.43 19.82
C VAL A 129 -2.92 -3.66 21.11
N GLY A 130 -3.21 -2.60 21.89
CA GLY A 130 -4.03 -2.70 23.09
C GLY A 130 -5.50 -3.06 22.86
N LYS A 131 -5.98 -2.94 21.61
CA LYS A 131 -7.37 -3.23 21.21
C LYS A 131 -7.52 -4.48 20.35
N ALA A 132 -6.43 -5.21 20.08
CA ALA A 132 -6.43 -6.37 19.21
C ALA A 132 -7.46 -7.44 19.61
N ASP A 133 -7.54 -7.77 20.90
CA ASP A 133 -8.51 -8.76 21.40
C ASP A 133 -9.96 -8.30 21.25
N GLN A 134 -10.23 -7.01 21.46
CA GLN A 134 -11.57 -6.43 21.31
C GLN A 134 -11.99 -6.45 19.83
N MET A 135 -11.09 -6.06 18.93
CA MET A 135 -11.31 -6.15 17.48
C MET A 135 -11.58 -7.59 17.02
N SER A 136 -10.81 -8.57 17.50
CA SER A 136 -11.03 -9.99 17.16
C SER A 136 -12.39 -10.52 17.65
N ARG A 137 -12.81 -10.12 18.86
CA ARG A 137 -14.15 -10.48 19.37
C ARG A 137 -15.26 -9.82 18.53
N LEU A 138 -15.06 -8.57 18.14
CA LEU A 138 -16.01 -7.83 17.31
C LEU A 138 -16.15 -8.45 15.92
N GLU A 139 -15.04 -8.85 15.29
CA GLU A 139 -15.04 -9.55 14.00
C GLU A 139 -15.84 -10.87 14.08
N LYS A 140 -15.67 -11.64 15.15
CA LYS A 140 -16.46 -12.87 15.39
C LYS A 140 -17.96 -12.57 15.54
N ARG A 141 -18.32 -11.50 16.26
CA ARG A 141 -19.72 -11.06 16.41
C ARG A 141 -20.31 -10.65 15.05
N TYR A 142 -19.56 -9.90 14.24
CA TYR A 142 -19.97 -9.54 12.88
C TYR A 142 -20.22 -10.77 12.01
N ALA A 143 -19.29 -11.73 12.00
CA ALA A 143 -19.44 -12.96 11.24
C ALA A 143 -20.67 -13.77 11.69
N GLN A 144 -20.91 -13.86 13.01
CA GLN A 144 -22.08 -14.52 13.57
C GLN A 144 -23.39 -13.80 13.20
N ALA A 145 -23.42 -12.47 13.32
CA ALA A 145 -24.59 -11.65 12.99
C ALA A 145 -24.94 -11.73 11.49
N ALA A 146 -23.91 -11.79 10.62
CA ALA A 146 -24.08 -12.01 9.19
C ALA A 146 -24.65 -13.40 8.89
N GLN A 147 -24.18 -14.43 9.60
CA GLN A 147 -24.68 -15.81 9.43
C GLN A 147 -26.13 -15.97 9.89
N THR A 148 -26.50 -15.37 11.03
CA THR A 148 -27.88 -15.40 11.55
C THR A 148 -28.81 -14.41 10.84
N ARG A 149 -28.26 -13.55 9.96
CA ARG A 149 -28.95 -12.44 9.30
C ARG A 149 -29.69 -11.52 10.29
N SER A 150 -29.16 -11.40 11.50
CA SER A 150 -29.77 -10.58 12.54
C SER A 150 -29.37 -9.12 12.36
N ARG A 151 -30.27 -8.29 11.85
CA ARG A 151 -30.02 -6.86 11.62
C ARG A 151 -29.63 -6.13 12.92
N ALA A 152 -30.33 -6.40 14.01
CA ALA A 152 -30.05 -5.78 15.31
C ALA A 152 -28.63 -6.10 15.82
N GLN A 153 -28.12 -7.31 15.56
CA GLN A 153 -26.75 -7.67 15.94
C GLN A 153 -25.71 -7.01 15.05
N LEU A 154 -26.00 -6.83 13.76
CA LEU A 154 -25.13 -6.09 12.84
C LEU A 154 -25.02 -4.61 13.25
N ASP A 155 -26.16 -3.96 13.54
CA ASP A 155 -26.18 -2.56 13.96
C ASP A 155 -25.45 -2.37 15.30
N ALA A 156 -25.59 -3.31 16.24
CA ALA A 156 -24.86 -3.28 17.51
C ALA A 156 -23.35 -3.44 17.32
N ALA A 157 -22.91 -4.36 16.45
CA ALA A 157 -21.50 -4.55 16.14
C ALA A 157 -20.91 -3.32 15.43
N GLU A 158 -21.69 -2.66 14.56
CA GLU A 158 -21.28 -1.41 13.91
C GLU A 158 -21.11 -0.27 14.89
N ALA A 159 -22.04 -0.10 15.83
CA ALA A 159 -21.90 0.89 16.88
C ALA A 159 -20.65 0.64 17.76
N GLU A 160 -20.32 -0.62 18.06
CA GLU A 160 -19.08 -0.97 18.77
C GLU A 160 -17.82 -0.68 17.93
N TYR A 161 -17.86 -0.97 16.62
CA TYR A 161 -16.77 -0.67 15.69
C TYR A 161 -16.49 0.83 15.62
N THR A 162 -17.52 1.65 15.42
CA THR A 162 -17.39 3.11 15.38
C THR A 162 -16.74 3.66 16.65
N LYS A 163 -17.14 3.16 17.82
CA LYS A 163 -16.53 3.56 19.11
C LYS A 163 -15.06 3.17 19.24
N LEU A 164 -14.65 2.03 18.66
CA LEU A 164 -13.25 1.59 18.66
C LEU A 164 -12.39 2.39 17.68
N VAL A 165 -12.96 2.85 16.56
CA VAL A 165 -12.25 3.65 15.55
C VAL A 165 -12.18 5.13 15.92
N GLU A 166 -13.17 5.66 16.64
CA GLU A 166 -13.25 7.09 17.00
C GLU A 166 -11.95 7.66 17.61
N PRO A 167 -11.23 6.97 18.53
CA PRO A 167 -9.96 7.48 19.04
C PRO A 167 -8.87 7.62 17.96
N ILE A 168 -8.87 6.76 16.93
CA ILE A 168 -7.95 6.83 15.81
C ILE A 168 -8.25 8.07 14.96
N ASP A 169 -9.53 8.37 14.72
CA ASP A 169 -9.94 9.59 14.02
C ASP A 169 -9.51 10.84 14.77
N ARG A 170 -9.68 10.86 16.11
CA ARG A 170 -9.19 11.95 16.94
C ARG A 170 -7.67 12.12 16.87
N MET A 171 -6.89 11.03 16.83
CA MET A 171 -5.44 11.11 16.62
C MET A 171 -5.09 11.71 15.25
N PHE A 172 -5.86 11.36 14.21
CA PHE A 172 -5.69 11.95 12.89
C PHE A 172 -6.03 13.45 12.87
N GLU A 173 -7.08 13.89 13.57
CA GLU A 173 -7.39 15.31 13.73
C GLU A 173 -6.28 16.08 14.46
N VAL A 174 -5.67 15.48 15.49
CA VAL A 174 -4.49 16.07 16.16
C VAL A 174 -3.31 16.19 15.19
N LEU A 175 -3.10 15.21 14.30
CA LEU A 175 -2.10 15.32 13.24
C LEU A 175 -2.41 16.51 12.33
N LYS A 176 -3.64 16.66 11.85
CA LYS A 176 -4.07 17.78 10.99
C LYS A 176 -3.83 19.13 11.65
N GLN A 177 -4.24 19.28 12.91
CA GLN A 177 -4.02 20.51 13.68
C GLN A 177 -2.54 20.87 13.78
N LYS A 178 -1.67 19.90 14.06
CA LYS A 178 -0.21 20.13 14.09
C LYS A 178 0.34 20.53 12.74
N LEU A 179 -0.11 19.89 11.66
CA LEU A 179 0.34 20.23 10.30
C LEU A 179 -0.09 21.62 9.88
N ASP A 180 -1.30 22.06 10.25
CA ASP A 180 -1.83 23.38 9.89
C ASP A 180 -1.00 24.57 10.43
N THR A 181 -0.22 24.32 11.48
CA THR A 181 0.71 25.31 12.04
C THR A 181 2.02 25.45 11.25
N LEU A 182 2.37 24.49 10.38
CA LEU A 182 3.66 24.46 9.67
C LEU A 182 3.75 25.47 8.52
N PRO A 183 2.73 25.64 7.65
CA PRO A 183 2.80 26.60 6.55
C PRO A 183 2.92 28.04 7.05
N THR A 184 3.75 28.81 6.36
CA THR A 184 3.81 30.26 6.55
C THR A 184 2.54 30.93 6.00
N ARG A 185 2.27 32.16 6.44
CA ARG A 185 1.16 32.97 5.92
C ARG A 185 1.22 33.10 4.39
N LYS A 186 2.40 33.37 3.84
CA LYS A 186 2.61 33.48 2.38
C LYS A 186 2.31 32.17 1.66
N GLN A 187 2.76 31.02 2.19
CA GLN A 187 2.43 29.70 1.62
C GLN A 187 0.93 29.43 1.63
N ARG A 188 0.21 29.83 2.70
CA ARG A 188 -1.25 29.70 2.76
C ARG A 188 -1.96 30.54 1.70
N GLU A 189 -1.56 31.80 1.54
CA GLU A 189 -2.09 32.71 0.51
C GLU A 189 -1.81 32.17 -0.90
N GLN A 190 -0.60 31.68 -1.14
CA GLN A 190 -0.22 31.07 -2.43
C GLN A 190 -1.03 29.79 -2.73
N ALA A 191 -1.21 28.91 -1.74
CA ALA A 191 -2.02 27.70 -1.91
C ALA A 191 -3.49 28.05 -2.19
N ALA A 192 -4.06 29.02 -1.46
CA ALA A 192 -5.43 29.48 -1.70
C ALA A 192 -5.61 30.05 -3.12
N ASN A 193 -4.65 30.84 -3.60
CA ASN A 193 -4.69 31.38 -4.97
C ASN A 193 -4.59 30.28 -6.03
N ARG A 194 -3.77 29.24 -5.80
CA ARG A 194 -3.69 28.07 -6.69
C ARG A 194 -5.02 27.31 -6.72
N ASP A 195 -5.67 27.13 -5.56
CA ASP A 195 -6.96 26.45 -5.47
C ASP A 195 -8.06 27.22 -6.20
N LEU A 196 -8.06 28.56 -6.12
CA LEU A 196 -9.00 29.41 -6.88
C LEU A 196 -8.76 29.34 -8.40
N GLN A 197 -7.50 29.28 -8.83
CA GLN A 197 -7.15 29.11 -10.24
C GLN A 197 -7.54 27.72 -10.77
N ALA A 198 -7.38 26.67 -9.95
CA ALA A 198 -7.76 25.31 -10.31
C ALA A 198 -9.29 25.10 -10.30
N ALA A 199 -10.02 25.79 -9.41
CA ALA A 199 -11.47 25.74 -9.33
C ALA A 199 -12.17 26.56 -10.42
N SER A 200 -11.47 27.50 -11.05
CA SER A 200 -11.99 28.21 -12.21
C SER A 200 -12.12 27.19 -13.34
N PRO A 201 -13.35 26.83 -13.78
CA PRO A 201 -13.53 25.89 -14.87
C PRO A 201 -12.82 26.49 -16.07
N GLN A 202 -11.67 25.93 -16.43
CA GLN A 202 -11.06 26.20 -17.72
C GLN A 202 -12.21 26.00 -18.71
N PRO A 203 -12.59 27.04 -19.48
CA PRO A 203 -13.65 26.90 -20.46
C PRO A 203 -13.21 25.71 -21.29
N SER A 204 -13.90 24.58 -21.12
CA SER A 204 -13.54 23.34 -21.78
C SER A 204 -13.58 23.71 -23.23
N GLU A 205 -12.40 23.87 -23.83
CA GLU A 205 -12.26 24.18 -25.24
C GLU A 205 -13.17 23.19 -25.91
N ALA A 206 -14.24 23.76 -26.47
CA ALA A 206 -15.33 23.01 -27.00
C ALA A 206 -14.70 21.93 -27.86
N VAL A 207 -15.05 20.67 -27.59
CA VAL A 207 -14.79 19.54 -28.46
C VAL A 207 -15.45 19.89 -29.80
N THR A 208 -14.75 20.65 -30.63
CA THR A 208 -14.98 20.88 -32.06
C THR A 208 -14.37 19.74 -32.86
N GLY A 209 -14.43 18.54 -32.27
CA GLY A 209 -14.08 17.26 -32.88
C GLY A 209 -15.32 16.37 -33.02
N ALA A 210 -16.50 16.96 -33.25
CA ALA A 210 -17.64 16.23 -33.81
C ALA A 210 -17.27 15.82 -35.24
N LYS A 211 -16.55 14.71 -35.37
CA LYS A 211 -16.43 13.96 -36.62
C LYS A 211 -17.86 13.55 -37.01
N PRO A 212 -18.41 14.02 -38.14
CA PRO A 212 -19.77 13.69 -38.53
C PRO A 212 -19.93 12.17 -38.66
N PRO A 213 -21.04 11.57 -38.19
CA PRO A 213 -21.29 10.16 -38.38
C PRO A 213 -21.39 9.86 -39.87
N ALA A 214 -20.56 8.92 -40.32
CA ALA A 214 -20.58 8.40 -41.67
C ALA A 214 -21.93 7.74 -41.97
N SER A 215 -22.46 8.09 -43.14
CA SER A 215 -23.72 7.63 -43.71
C SER A 215 -23.93 6.12 -43.59
N GLU A 216 -25.09 5.77 -43.04
CA GLU A 216 -25.67 4.43 -43.00
C GLU A 216 -26.17 4.03 -44.41
N PRO A 217 -25.76 2.88 -44.99
CA PRO A 217 -26.29 2.41 -46.27
C PRO A 217 -27.67 1.75 -46.11
N PRO A 218 -28.54 1.83 -47.15
CA PRO A 218 -29.92 1.35 -47.10
C PRO A 218 -30.02 -0.18 -47.01
N ARG A 219 -30.88 -0.64 -46.09
CA ARG A 219 -31.18 -2.05 -45.82
C ARG A 219 -32.09 -2.62 -46.91
N ALA A 220 -31.59 -3.57 -47.70
CA ALA A 220 -32.38 -4.33 -48.66
C ALA A 220 -33.36 -5.27 -47.95
N THR A 221 -34.63 -5.19 -48.33
CA THR A 221 -35.71 -6.09 -47.91
C THR A 221 -35.73 -7.34 -48.82
N PRO A 222 -35.71 -8.56 -48.27
CA PRO A 222 -36.03 -9.75 -49.04
C PRO A 222 -37.55 -9.97 -49.10
N ARG A 223 -37.97 -10.56 -50.21
CA ARG A 223 -39.35 -10.75 -50.69
C ARG A 223 -39.89 -12.12 -50.31
#